data_AF-A0A7G9NXN0-F1
#
_entry.id   AF-A0A7G9NXN0-F1
#
_cell.length_a   1.000
_cell.length_b   1.000
_cell.length_c   1.000
_cell.angle_alpha   90.00
_cell.angle_beta   90.00
_cell.angle_gamma   90.00
#
_symmetry.space_group_name_H-M   'P 1'
#
loop_
_entity.id
_entity.type
_entity.pdbx_description
1 polymer ?
#
loop_
_entity_poly.entity_id
_entity_poly.type
_entity_poly.pdbx_seq_one_letter_code
_entity_poly.pdbx_strand_id
1 'polypeptide(L)'
;MSRCVSMMLFVVVCCAAAPAEILNIRQAPYAAVGDGETDDRPALKRVIEAAQAGDVVLIPAGEYRMVLDGGPLVIPAGVTLWGQGGKTILSLTSNGGDSKHREFLRPSDDVTLVGLTIRRDEGFPTILLPIGSCQRVTLRDCRIDGQKSKYGAYCHAMQVGSGTVKDLTFRGVEIVDCDYGLFQTNSAKGTLDGVLVEHCRFAENRSSDLEFNSPNGTMRNITVRECVFTDNRAKSASGGFAVGFANVTSGRVERCRITNYGSEALHVEDRSADIELVGNTIVAGSTIHRNGVILIINDSRRVTIRDNYIDSRLNPNSPHLILVTAGGDKFPNPSDVSVIDNVLINGPTTRTWYLQDGSGPEPVGNRIIDAPESP
;
A
#
# COMPACT_ATOMS: atom_id res chain seq x y z
N MET A 1 -23.42 -33.56 57.49
CA MET A 1 -22.63 -33.41 56.23
C MET A 1 -22.17 -31.96 56.15
N SER A 2 -20.99 -31.65 56.70
CA SER A 2 -20.47 -30.28 56.74
C SER A 2 -19.74 -29.99 55.42
N ARG A 3 -20.29 -29.11 54.59
CA ARG A 3 -19.68 -28.70 53.32
C ARG A 3 -18.63 -27.63 53.59
N CYS A 4 -17.37 -28.01 53.46
CA CYS A 4 -16.22 -27.11 53.51
C CYS A 4 -16.24 -26.24 52.23
N VAL A 5 -16.60 -24.97 52.36
CA VAL A 5 -16.51 -23.99 51.26
C VAL A 5 -15.05 -23.53 51.19
N SER A 6 -14.32 -24.03 50.19
CA SER A 6 -12.95 -23.59 49.90
C SER A 6 -13.02 -22.22 49.21
N MET A 7 -12.65 -21.17 49.94
CA MET A 7 -12.60 -19.81 49.43
C MET A 7 -11.30 -19.62 48.65
N MET A 8 -11.39 -19.66 47.33
CA MET A 8 -10.25 -19.48 46.43
C MET A 8 -9.94 -17.98 46.31
N LEU A 9 -8.87 -17.55 46.97
CA LEU A 9 -8.38 -16.17 46.96
C LEU A 9 -7.71 -15.88 45.60
N PHE A 10 -8.38 -15.11 44.72
CA PHE A 10 -7.77 -14.57 43.51
C PHE A 10 -6.87 -13.38 43.89
N VAL A 11 -5.56 -13.61 43.90
CA VAL A 11 -4.58 -12.52 43.99
C VAL A 11 -4.46 -11.88 42.61
N VAL A 12 -5.03 -10.68 42.45
CA VAL A 12 -4.80 -9.84 41.27
C VAL A 12 -3.42 -9.21 41.43
N VAL A 13 -2.42 -9.79 40.78
CA VAL A 13 -1.10 -9.17 40.68
C VAL A 13 -1.18 -8.10 39.59
N CYS A 14 -1.30 -6.84 40.02
CA CYS A 14 -1.04 -5.70 39.13
C CYS A 14 0.47 -5.65 38.88
N CYS A 15 0.95 -6.28 37.80
CA CYS A 15 2.28 -6.01 37.29
C CYS A 15 2.32 -4.56 36.79
N ALA A 16 3.05 -3.70 37.49
CA ALA A 16 3.38 -2.38 36.97
C ALA A 16 4.24 -2.57 35.71
N ALA A 17 3.82 -1.97 34.59
CA ALA A 17 4.63 -1.96 33.38
C ALA A 17 5.96 -1.24 33.67
N ALA A 18 7.07 -1.80 33.18
CA ALA A 18 8.36 -1.13 33.23
C ALA A 18 8.26 0.24 32.53
N PRO A 19 9.01 1.27 32.97
CA PRO A 19 9.04 2.54 32.27
C PRO A 19 9.57 2.35 30.84
N ALA A 20 8.93 2.98 29.87
CA ALA A 20 9.38 2.97 28.48
C ALA A 20 10.80 3.55 28.35
N GLU A 21 11.68 2.85 27.65
CA GLU A 21 13.07 3.24 27.43
C GLU A 21 13.35 3.67 25.98
N ILE A 22 14.43 4.44 25.78
CA ILE A 22 14.98 4.74 24.46
C ILE A 22 16.23 3.88 24.27
N LEU A 23 16.12 2.85 23.43
CA LEU A 23 17.21 1.92 23.12
C LEU A 23 17.95 2.41 21.86
N ASN A 24 19.11 3.02 22.03
CA ASN A 24 19.93 3.50 20.92
C ASN A 24 20.80 2.36 20.35
N ILE A 25 20.60 2.02 19.08
CA ILE A 25 21.29 0.87 18.46
C ILE A 25 22.82 1.01 18.40
N ARG A 26 23.36 2.23 18.51
CA ARG A 26 24.82 2.48 18.53
C ARG A 26 25.44 2.30 19.92
N GLN A 27 24.64 2.34 20.98
CA GLN A 27 25.14 2.19 22.34
C GLN A 27 25.34 0.71 22.69
N ALA A 28 26.25 0.43 23.62
CA ALA A 28 26.38 -0.92 24.18
C ALA A 28 25.04 -1.33 24.83
N PRO A 29 24.60 -2.59 24.69
CA PRO A 29 25.33 -3.73 24.12
C PRO A 29 25.12 -3.96 22.61
N TYR A 30 24.43 -3.06 21.90
CA TYR A 30 24.04 -3.26 20.51
C TYR A 30 25.16 -2.89 19.54
N ALA A 31 25.79 -1.74 19.75
CA ALA A 31 27.02 -1.29 19.08
C ALA A 31 26.98 -1.33 17.54
N ALA A 32 25.84 -0.97 16.93
CA ALA A 32 25.76 -0.73 15.49
C ALA A 32 26.72 0.41 15.08
N VAL A 33 27.32 0.29 13.91
CA VAL A 33 28.30 1.27 13.39
C VAL A 33 27.58 2.30 12.52
N GLY A 34 26.80 1.87 11.54
CA GLY A 34 26.12 2.76 10.61
C GLY A 34 27.06 3.51 9.67
N ASP A 35 28.08 2.80 9.16
CA ASP A 35 29.10 3.27 8.22
C ASP A 35 28.84 2.87 6.75
N GLY A 36 27.80 2.09 6.49
CA GLY A 36 27.44 1.54 5.17
C GLY A 36 28.20 0.27 4.79
N GLU A 37 29.18 -0.15 5.58
CA GLU A 37 30.06 -1.29 5.27
C GLU A 37 29.84 -2.46 6.23
N THR A 38 29.76 -2.15 7.53
CA THR A 38 29.58 -3.11 8.62
C THR A 38 28.16 -3.68 8.59
N ASP A 39 28.03 -5.01 8.70
CA ASP A 39 26.72 -5.64 8.85
C ASP A 39 26.12 -5.31 10.22
N ASP A 40 25.17 -4.39 10.22
CA ASP A 40 24.47 -3.88 11.39
C ASP A 40 23.20 -4.68 11.71
N ARG A 41 22.81 -5.66 10.87
CA ARG A 41 21.64 -6.50 11.13
C ARG A 41 21.72 -7.23 12.48
N PRO A 42 22.86 -7.79 12.93
CA PRO A 42 22.96 -8.40 14.26
C PRO A 42 22.71 -7.41 15.40
N ALA A 43 23.16 -6.16 15.27
CA ALA A 43 22.92 -5.12 16.27
C ALA A 43 21.44 -4.74 16.32
N LEU A 44 20.81 -4.54 15.16
CA LEU A 44 19.37 -4.29 15.04
C LEU A 44 18.53 -5.45 15.61
N LYS A 45 18.94 -6.69 15.35
CA LYS A 45 18.27 -7.87 15.91
C LYS A 45 18.34 -7.86 17.44
N ARG A 46 19.52 -7.66 18.03
CA ARG A 46 19.70 -7.65 19.50
C ARG A 46 18.84 -6.58 20.19
N VAL A 47 18.76 -5.39 19.62
CA VAL A 47 17.95 -4.31 20.22
C VAL A 47 16.46 -4.56 20.08
N ILE A 48 16.02 -5.12 18.95
CA ILE A 48 14.62 -5.52 18.75
C ILE A 48 14.24 -6.63 19.72
N GLU A 49 15.11 -7.62 19.95
CA GLU A 49 14.89 -8.70 20.91
C GLU A 49 14.89 -8.23 22.38
N ALA A 50 15.56 -7.12 22.68
CA ALA A 50 15.59 -6.52 24.01
C ALA A 50 14.41 -5.56 24.28
N ALA A 51 13.83 -4.99 23.23
CA ALA A 51 12.75 -4.00 23.34
C ALA A 51 11.46 -4.61 23.90
N GLN A 52 10.81 -3.85 24.77
CA GLN A 52 9.53 -4.17 25.38
C GLN A 52 8.44 -3.21 24.88
N ALA A 53 7.18 -3.57 25.12
CA ALA A 53 6.06 -2.70 24.76
C ALA A 53 6.21 -1.33 25.43
N GLY A 54 6.11 -0.26 24.64
CA GLY A 54 6.34 1.12 25.05
C GLY A 54 7.72 1.66 24.67
N ASP A 55 8.71 0.80 24.41
CA ASP A 55 10.07 1.23 24.09
C ASP A 55 10.19 1.87 22.71
N VAL A 56 11.18 2.75 22.60
CA VAL A 56 11.62 3.35 21.34
C VAL A 56 13.01 2.85 20.99
N VAL A 57 13.12 2.12 19.89
CA VAL A 57 14.42 1.78 19.29
C VAL A 57 14.87 2.94 18.41
N LEU A 58 15.80 3.74 18.93
CA LEU A 58 16.40 4.86 18.19
C LEU A 58 17.49 4.34 17.26
N ILE A 59 17.34 4.63 15.97
CA ILE A 59 18.31 4.36 14.91
C ILE A 59 18.86 5.73 14.46
N PRO A 60 20.01 6.18 14.98
CA PRO A 60 20.58 7.49 14.65
C PRO A 60 20.86 7.66 13.14
N ALA A 61 21.25 8.87 12.74
CA ALA A 61 21.71 9.14 11.39
C ALA A 61 22.94 8.29 11.04
N GLY A 62 22.92 7.69 9.86
CA GLY A 62 23.91 6.75 9.37
C GLY A 62 23.33 5.87 8.27
N GLU A 63 24.22 5.19 7.56
CA GLU A 63 23.85 4.12 6.64
C GLU A 63 24.19 2.79 7.30
N TYR A 64 23.18 1.97 7.53
CA TYR A 64 23.34 0.70 8.23
C TYR A 64 23.13 -0.42 7.23
N ARG A 65 24.20 -1.14 6.91
CA ARG A 65 24.13 -2.27 5.99
C ARG A 65 23.44 -3.44 6.70
N MET A 66 22.41 -3.99 6.06
CA MET A 66 21.59 -5.08 6.59
C MET A 66 21.75 -6.31 5.68
N VAL A 67 22.57 -7.27 6.09
CA VAL A 67 22.77 -8.50 5.30
C VAL A 67 21.64 -9.49 5.56
N LEU A 68 20.69 -9.60 4.63
CA LEU A 68 19.51 -10.47 4.81
C LEU A 68 19.84 -11.95 4.59
N ASP A 69 19.39 -12.79 5.52
CA ASP A 69 19.69 -14.23 5.61
C ASP A 69 18.50 -15.16 5.34
N GLY A 70 17.29 -14.62 5.15
CA GLY A 70 16.12 -15.39 4.73
C GLY A 70 14.83 -14.83 5.29
N GLY A 71 14.74 -14.74 6.61
CA GLY A 71 13.55 -14.32 7.34
C GLY A 71 13.59 -12.87 7.81
N PRO A 72 12.44 -12.30 8.21
CA PRO A 72 12.39 -10.94 8.73
C PRO A 72 12.82 -10.89 10.20
N LEU A 73 13.22 -9.71 10.66
CA LEU A 73 13.25 -9.38 12.08
C LEU A 73 11.82 -9.03 12.50
N VAL A 74 11.31 -9.72 13.52
CA VAL A 74 9.97 -9.48 14.07
C VAL A 74 10.07 -8.39 15.13
N ILE A 75 9.36 -7.29 14.93
CA ILE A 75 9.32 -6.17 15.87
C ILE A 75 8.29 -6.51 16.96
N PRO A 76 8.66 -6.50 18.26
CA PRO A 76 7.71 -6.80 19.34
C PRO A 76 6.53 -5.83 19.36
N ALA A 77 5.44 -6.28 19.98
CA ALA A 77 4.25 -5.45 20.08
C ALA A 77 4.51 -4.18 20.92
N GLY A 78 3.92 -3.06 20.50
CA GLY A 78 4.04 -1.79 21.21
C GLY A 78 5.39 -1.08 21.07
N VAL A 79 6.28 -1.55 20.18
CA VAL A 79 7.61 -0.94 19.97
C VAL A 79 7.55 0.10 18.85
N THR A 80 8.26 1.21 19.04
CA THR A 80 8.53 2.19 17.98
C THR A 80 9.95 2.03 17.44
N LEU A 81 10.13 1.86 16.13
CA LEU A 81 11.43 2.05 15.48
C LEU A 81 11.52 3.49 14.95
N TRP A 82 12.50 4.25 15.42
CA TRP A 82 12.62 5.67 15.13
C TRP A 82 13.95 6.01 14.45
N GLY A 83 13.87 6.38 13.17
CA GLY A 83 14.94 7.00 12.40
C GLY A 83 14.85 8.52 12.32
N GLN A 84 15.93 9.14 11.84
CA GLN A 84 16.10 10.59 11.79
C GLN A 84 15.79 11.19 10.40
N GLY A 85 14.72 10.74 9.73
CA GLY A 85 14.10 11.37 8.56
C GLY A 85 15.06 11.59 7.38
N GLY A 86 15.18 10.60 6.49
CA GLY A 86 16.10 10.65 5.34
C GLY A 86 17.60 10.55 5.70
N LYS A 87 17.96 10.70 6.97
CA LYS A 87 19.34 10.54 7.47
C LYS A 87 19.65 9.15 8.00
N THR A 88 18.63 8.35 8.27
CA THR A 88 18.74 6.96 8.72
C THR A 88 18.40 6.06 7.55
N ILE A 89 19.40 5.37 7.00
CA ILE A 89 19.27 4.48 5.85
C ILE A 89 19.55 3.05 6.28
N LEU A 90 18.58 2.16 6.12
CA LEU A 90 18.74 0.72 6.25
C LEU A 90 18.99 0.16 4.84
N SER A 91 20.27 -0.05 4.50
CA SER A 91 20.72 -0.47 3.17
C SER A 91 20.76 -2.00 3.10
N LEU A 92 19.86 -2.61 2.33
CA LEU A 92 19.65 -4.05 2.35
C LEU A 92 20.47 -4.76 1.28
N THR A 93 21.33 -5.68 1.73
CA THR A 93 22.12 -6.59 0.90
C THR A 93 21.71 -8.04 1.18
N SER A 94 22.22 -9.02 0.44
CA SER A 94 21.91 -10.43 0.68
C SER A 94 23.15 -11.32 0.74
N ASN A 95 23.15 -12.28 1.66
CA ASN A 95 24.20 -13.32 1.73
C ASN A 95 23.90 -14.57 0.89
N GLY A 96 22.80 -14.58 0.13
CA GLY A 96 22.46 -15.71 -0.73
C GLY A 96 22.06 -15.22 -2.10
N GLY A 97 22.42 -15.99 -3.12
CA GLY A 97 22.36 -15.53 -4.50
C GLY A 97 21.01 -15.02 -4.98
N ASP A 98 21.05 -14.37 -6.14
CA ASP A 98 20.05 -13.50 -6.77
C ASP A 98 18.66 -14.12 -7.01
N SER A 99 18.48 -15.41 -6.73
CA SER A 99 17.21 -16.13 -6.86
C SER A 99 16.52 -16.43 -5.53
N LYS A 100 17.21 -16.24 -4.40
CA LYS A 100 16.65 -16.62 -3.10
C LYS A 100 15.86 -15.46 -2.51
N HIS A 101 14.58 -15.71 -2.23
CA HIS A 101 13.68 -14.77 -1.55
C HIS A 101 14.20 -14.29 -0.18
N ARG A 102 13.97 -13.01 0.15
CA ARG A 102 14.27 -12.41 1.45
C ARG A 102 13.11 -11.57 1.98
N GLU A 103 13.02 -11.52 3.31
CA GLU A 103 12.16 -10.60 4.03
C GLU A 103 12.97 -9.74 4.99
N PHE A 104 12.51 -8.51 5.29
CA PHE A 104 13.25 -7.60 6.18
C PHE A 104 12.61 -7.35 7.55
N LEU A 105 11.55 -6.55 7.66
CA LEU A 105 10.92 -6.22 8.97
C LEU A 105 9.47 -6.68 9.01
N ARG A 106 9.09 -7.41 10.06
CA ARG A 106 7.72 -7.85 10.30
C ARG A 106 7.17 -7.18 11.57
N PRO A 107 6.26 -6.20 11.45
CA PRO A 107 5.63 -5.59 12.63
C PRO A 107 4.67 -6.57 13.32
N SER A 108 4.62 -6.52 14.65
CA SER A 108 3.54 -7.08 15.46
C SER A 108 2.45 -6.03 15.73
N ASP A 109 1.60 -6.25 16.72
CA ASP A 109 0.60 -5.29 17.18
C ASP A 109 1.22 -3.99 17.68
N ASP A 110 0.56 -2.85 17.48
CA ASP A 110 0.95 -1.56 18.06
C ASP A 110 2.36 -1.06 17.67
N VAL A 111 2.87 -1.49 16.52
CA VAL A 111 4.20 -1.08 16.04
C VAL A 111 4.12 0.23 15.27
N THR A 112 5.04 1.14 15.55
CA THR A 112 5.24 2.36 14.76
C THR A 112 6.63 2.40 14.14
N LEU A 113 6.72 2.65 12.83
CA LEU A 113 7.95 2.95 12.10
C LEU A 113 7.96 4.45 11.76
N VAL A 114 9.01 5.18 12.16
CA VAL A 114 9.08 6.63 11.94
C VAL A 114 10.41 7.02 11.31
N GLY A 115 10.39 7.81 10.23
CA GLY A 115 11.59 8.50 9.76
C GLY A 115 12.70 7.60 9.20
N LEU A 116 12.37 6.37 8.80
CA LEU A 116 13.32 5.41 8.24
C LEU A 116 13.40 5.52 6.72
N THR A 117 14.59 5.37 6.14
CA THR A 117 14.73 4.99 4.73
C THR A 117 15.10 3.50 4.66
N ILE A 118 14.27 2.69 4.02
CA ILE A 118 14.56 1.28 3.72
C ILE A 118 14.91 1.20 2.24
N ARG A 119 16.14 0.81 1.91
CA ARG A 119 16.65 0.80 0.54
C ARG A 119 17.19 -0.56 0.17
N ARG A 120 16.72 -1.16 -0.92
CA ARG A 120 17.37 -2.34 -1.49
C ARG A 120 18.64 -1.90 -2.22
N ASP A 121 19.78 -2.49 -1.88
CA ASP A 121 21.09 -2.11 -2.44
C ASP A 121 21.80 -3.27 -3.17
N GLU A 122 21.14 -4.41 -3.34
CA GLU A 122 21.60 -5.52 -4.19
C GLU A 122 20.43 -6.21 -4.92
N GLY A 123 20.76 -7.00 -5.94
CA GLY A 123 19.78 -7.68 -6.79
C GLY A 123 19.30 -9.03 -6.25
N PHE A 124 18.35 -9.00 -5.32
CA PHE A 124 17.68 -10.21 -4.83
C PHE A 124 16.15 -10.03 -4.74
N PRO A 125 15.37 -11.11 -4.81
CA PRO A 125 13.91 -11.06 -4.69
C PRO A 125 13.52 -10.79 -3.24
N THR A 126 12.71 -9.78 -2.97
CA THR A 126 12.41 -9.40 -1.57
C THR A 126 11.05 -8.79 -1.33
N ILE A 127 10.55 -8.99 -0.10
CA ILE A 127 9.48 -8.21 0.50
C ILE A 127 10.09 -7.43 1.66
N LEU A 128 10.02 -6.11 1.62
CA LEU A 128 10.65 -5.27 2.64
C LEU A 128 9.87 -5.33 3.96
N LEU A 129 8.54 -5.33 3.87
CA LEU A 129 7.63 -5.40 5.01
C LEU A 129 6.56 -6.50 4.80
N PRO A 130 6.86 -7.77 5.13
CA PRO A 130 5.83 -8.80 5.20
C PRO A 130 4.89 -8.56 6.38
N ILE A 131 3.66 -8.12 6.11
CA ILE A 131 2.64 -7.85 7.11
C ILE A 131 1.87 -9.15 7.42
N GLY A 132 2.13 -9.70 8.60
CA GLY A 132 1.44 -10.89 9.13
C GLY A 132 0.12 -10.53 9.81
N SER A 133 -0.37 -11.40 10.70
CA SER A 133 -1.47 -10.99 11.59
C SER A 133 -0.99 -9.95 12.58
N CYS A 134 -1.57 -8.76 12.56
CA CYS A 134 -1.24 -7.66 13.46
C CYS A 134 -2.36 -6.62 13.52
N GLN A 135 -2.30 -5.69 14.47
CA GLN A 135 -3.19 -4.53 14.51
C GLN A 135 -2.45 -3.24 14.87
N ARG A 136 -2.99 -2.09 14.46
CA ARG A 136 -2.50 -0.75 14.82
C ARG A 136 -1.03 -0.54 14.44
N VAL A 137 -0.70 -0.91 13.20
CA VAL A 137 0.64 -0.70 12.63
C VAL A 137 0.67 0.64 11.90
N THR A 138 1.64 1.49 12.24
CA THR A 138 1.78 2.81 11.63
C THR A 138 3.15 2.99 10.99
N LEU A 139 3.18 3.46 9.75
CA LEU A 139 4.37 4.01 9.10
C LEU A 139 4.20 5.52 8.97
N ARG A 140 5.19 6.28 9.45
CA ARG A 140 5.16 7.74 9.44
C ARG A 140 6.46 8.33 8.92
N ASP A 141 6.39 9.20 7.92
CA ASP A 141 7.55 9.91 7.36
C ASP A 141 8.69 8.98 6.93
N CYS A 142 8.34 7.78 6.45
CA CYS A 142 9.29 6.77 5.98
C CYS A 142 9.46 6.84 4.46
N ARG A 143 10.63 6.42 3.97
CA ARG A 143 10.89 6.17 2.54
C ARG A 143 11.23 4.71 2.31
N ILE A 144 10.62 4.11 1.30
CA ILE A 144 10.91 2.76 0.84
C ILE A 144 11.36 2.84 -0.62
N ASP A 145 12.59 2.44 -0.87
CA ASP A 145 13.24 2.52 -2.18
C ASP A 145 13.63 1.12 -2.65
N GLY A 146 12.89 0.59 -3.64
CA GLY A 146 13.08 -0.77 -4.13
C GLY A 146 14.24 -0.92 -5.11
N GLN A 147 14.76 0.16 -5.69
CA GLN A 147 15.75 0.13 -6.78
C GLN A 147 15.45 -0.92 -7.86
N LYS A 148 14.17 -1.12 -8.22
CA LYS A 148 13.71 -2.11 -9.19
C LYS A 148 14.22 -1.85 -10.61
N SER A 149 14.44 -0.60 -10.96
CA SER A 149 15.08 -0.18 -12.20
C SER A 149 16.52 -0.66 -12.32
N LYS A 150 17.24 -0.67 -11.20
CA LYS A 150 18.64 -1.11 -11.10
C LYS A 150 18.75 -2.63 -11.03
N TYR A 151 17.86 -3.28 -10.28
CA TYR A 151 17.93 -4.70 -10.00
C TYR A 151 16.72 -5.47 -10.53
N GLY A 152 16.97 -6.37 -11.49
CA GLY A 152 15.94 -7.11 -12.23
C GLY A 152 15.02 -8.01 -11.38
N ALA A 153 15.46 -8.48 -10.22
CA ALA A 153 14.65 -9.27 -9.28
C ALA A 153 13.50 -8.46 -8.68
N TYR A 154 12.41 -9.12 -8.27
CA TYR A 154 11.26 -8.40 -7.69
C TYR A 154 11.60 -7.75 -6.34
N CYS A 155 10.95 -6.63 -6.04
CA CYS A 155 10.99 -5.96 -4.75
C CYS A 155 9.62 -5.38 -4.44
N HIS A 156 8.94 -5.97 -3.47
CA HIS A 156 7.67 -5.45 -2.97
C HIS A 156 7.94 -4.66 -1.70
N ALA A 157 7.38 -3.45 -1.60
CA ALA A 157 7.50 -2.68 -0.37
C ALA A 157 6.73 -3.36 0.78
N MET A 158 5.44 -3.67 0.57
CA MET A 158 4.60 -4.35 1.55
C MET A 158 3.82 -5.51 0.92
N GLN A 159 3.76 -6.63 1.64
CA GLN A 159 2.85 -7.74 1.33
C GLN A 159 1.98 -8.06 2.53
N VAL A 160 0.66 -8.03 2.37
CA VAL A 160 -0.28 -8.52 3.37
C VAL A 160 -0.48 -10.02 3.19
N GLY A 161 -0.22 -10.79 4.25
CA GLY A 161 -0.34 -12.24 4.26
C GLY A 161 -1.79 -12.75 4.40
N SER A 162 -1.93 -14.04 4.68
CA SER A 162 -3.25 -14.69 4.92
C SER A 162 -3.82 -14.48 6.33
N GLY A 163 -3.20 -13.61 7.14
CA GLY A 163 -3.59 -13.32 8.51
C GLY A 163 -4.72 -12.30 8.64
N THR A 164 -4.97 -11.83 9.86
CA THR A 164 -5.87 -10.70 10.13
C THR A 164 -5.04 -9.46 10.42
N VAL A 165 -5.19 -8.44 9.58
CA VAL A 165 -4.59 -7.11 9.76
C VAL A 165 -5.69 -6.11 10.08
N LYS A 166 -5.48 -5.33 11.15
CA LYS A 166 -6.38 -4.23 11.51
C LYS A 166 -5.65 -2.91 11.68
N ASP A 167 -6.29 -1.80 11.30
CA ASP A 167 -5.80 -0.44 11.56
C ASP A 167 -4.35 -0.22 11.05
N LEU A 168 -4.12 -0.48 9.76
CA LEU A 168 -2.85 -0.22 9.08
C LEU A 168 -2.82 1.22 8.57
N THR A 169 -1.86 2.03 9.03
CA THR A 169 -1.78 3.46 8.70
C THR A 169 -0.47 3.85 8.04
N PHE A 170 -0.53 4.52 6.89
CA PHE A 170 0.60 5.19 6.24
C PHE A 170 0.35 6.70 6.26
N ARG A 171 1.31 7.46 6.80
CA ARG A 171 1.26 8.93 6.81
C ARG A 171 2.58 9.51 6.35
N GLY A 172 2.58 10.33 5.29
CA GLY A 172 3.83 10.94 4.82
C GLY A 172 4.85 9.93 4.27
N VAL A 173 4.40 8.75 3.84
CA VAL A 173 5.28 7.68 3.35
C VAL A 173 5.57 7.89 1.86
N GLU A 174 6.83 7.71 1.46
CA GLU A 174 7.23 7.64 0.05
C GLU A 174 7.60 6.19 -0.32
N ILE A 175 7.02 5.65 -1.39
CA ILE A 175 7.37 4.35 -1.94
C ILE A 175 7.74 4.49 -3.41
N VAL A 176 8.95 4.09 -3.76
CA VAL A 176 9.53 4.36 -5.07
C VAL A 176 10.31 3.19 -5.64
N ASP A 177 10.17 3.01 -6.95
CA ASP A 177 10.87 2.01 -7.76
C ASP A 177 10.82 0.60 -7.13
N CYS A 178 9.62 0.21 -6.66
CA CYS A 178 9.24 -1.14 -6.27
C CYS A 178 8.42 -1.80 -7.39
N ASP A 179 8.14 -3.10 -7.30
CA ASP A 179 7.05 -3.68 -8.10
C ASP A 179 5.70 -3.26 -7.53
N TYR A 180 5.41 -3.61 -6.28
CA TYR A 180 4.18 -3.21 -5.58
C TYR A 180 4.51 -2.32 -4.39
N GLY A 181 3.70 -1.29 -4.15
CA GLY A 181 3.75 -0.52 -2.91
C GLY A 181 3.12 -1.28 -1.75
N LEU A 182 1.86 -1.68 -1.91
CA LEU A 182 1.18 -2.68 -1.08
C LEU A 182 0.47 -3.67 -2.00
N PHE A 183 0.57 -4.96 -1.69
CA PHE A 183 -0.25 -5.97 -2.34
C PHE A 183 -0.62 -7.12 -1.41
N GLN A 184 -1.65 -7.86 -1.81
CA GLN A 184 -2.00 -9.16 -1.26
C GLN A 184 -2.13 -10.16 -2.41
N THR A 185 -1.73 -11.41 -2.21
CA THR A 185 -1.79 -12.42 -3.28
C THR A 185 -3.23 -12.91 -3.48
N ASN A 186 -3.58 -13.30 -4.71
CA ASN A 186 -4.89 -13.89 -5.03
C ASN A 186 -5.23 -15.13 -4.18
N SER A 187 -4.22 -15.84 -3.67
CA SER A 187 -4.38 -17.02 -2.83
C SER A 187 -4.60 -16.71 -1.35
N ALA A 188 -4.38 -15.47 -0.92
CA ALA A 188 -4.50 -15.09 0.48
C ALA A 188 -5.99 -15.05 0.88
N LYS A 189 -6.29 -15.63 2.04
CA LYS A 189 -7.65 -15.71 2.62
C LYS A 189 -7.81 -14.82 3.85
N GLY A 190 -6.85 -13.92 4.06
CA GLY A 190 -6.76 -13.07 5.23
C GLY A 190 -7.86 -12.01 5.27
N THR A 191 -7.95 -11.35 6.42
CA THR A 191 -8.79 -10.14 6.60
C THR A 191 -7.90 -8.92 6.69
N LEU A 192 -8.24 -7.87 5.95
CA LEU A 192 -7.65 -6.53 6.09
C LEU A 192 -8.79 -5.55 6.38
N ASP A 193 -8.77 -4.94 7.56
CA ASP A 193 -9.86 -4.08 8.05
C ASP A 193 -9.32 -2.79 8.67
N GLY A 194 -9.70 -1.65 8.12
CA GLY A 194 -9.20 -0.36 8.59
C GLY A 194 -7.82 -0.08 8.02
N VAL A 195 -7.76 0.46 6.81
CA VAL A 195 -6.52 0.97 6.22
C VAL A 195 -6.66 2.45 5.98
N LEU A 196 -5.67 3.23 6.42
CA LEU A 196 -5.56 4.65 6.12
C LEU A 196 -4.23 4.93 5.43
N VAL A 197 -4.28 5.41 4.20
CA VAL A 197 -3.10 5.91 3.47
C VAL A 197 -3.32 7.38 3.21
N GLU A 198 -2.53 8.25 3.84
CA GLU A 198 -2.70 9.69 3.71
C GLU A 198 -1.39 10.45 3.54
N HIS A 199 -1.42 11.51 2.73
CA HIS A 199 -0.24 12.34 2.46
C HIS A 199 0.98 11.55 1.96
N CYS A 200 0.75 10.43 1.28
CA CYS A 200 1.81 9.55 0.79
C CYS A 200 2.16 9.85 -0.67
N ARG A 201 3.35 9.42 -1.08
CA ARG A 201 3.83 9.50 -2.47
C ARG A 201 4.20 8.12 -2.99
N PHE A 202 3.74 7.80 -4.18
CA PHE A 202 4.09 6.58 -4.91
C PHE A 202 4.65 6.98 -6.27
N ALA A 203 5.85 6.51 -6.60
CA ALA A 203 6.54 6.95 -7.81
C ALA A 203 7.29 5.82 -8.50
N GLU A 204 7.18 5.74 -9.82
CA GLU A 204 8.01 4.88 -10.66
C GLU A 204 7.96 3.37 -10.34
N ASN A 205 6.93 2.93 -9.61
CA ASN A 205 6.71 1.52 -9.33
C ASN A 205 6.32 0.76 -10.60
N ARG A 206 6.52 -0.55 -10.62
CA ARG A 206 6.48 -1.39 -11.85
C ARG A 206 5.32 -2.37 -11.92
N SER A 207 4.48 -2.39 -10.90
CA SER A 207 3.16 -2.99 -10.85
C SER A 207 2.22 -1.99 -10.18
N SER A 208 1.19 -2.40 -9.45
CA SER A 208 0.29 -1.46 -8.77
C SER A 208 0.92 -0.82 -7.53
N ASP A 209 0.59 0.45 -7.27
CA ASP A 209 1.06 1.14 -6.08
C ASP A 209 0.34 0.64 -4.82
N LEU A 210 -0.99 0.63 -4.85
CA LEU A 210 -1.83 0.10 -3.78
C LEU A 210 -2.83 -0.90 -4.36
N GLU A 211 -2.54 -2.18 -4.18
CA GLU A 211 -3.35 -3.28 -4.68
C GLU A 211 -4.03 -4.02 -3.52
N PHE A 212 -5.25 -3.59 -3.21
CA PHE A 212 -6.09 -4.27 -2.23
C PHE A 212 -6.81 -5.44 -2.92
N ASN A 213 -6.06 -6.50 -3.14
CA ASN A 213 -6.48 -7.64 -3.94
C ASN A 213 -6.63 -8.91 -3.09
N SER A 214 -7.88 -9.27 -2.79
CA SER A 214 -8.19 -10.46 -2.02
C SER A 214 -9.51 -11.11 -2.45
N PRO A 215 -9.57 -11.71 -3.65
CA PRO A 215 -10.78 -12.36 -4.15
C PRO A 215 -11.27 -13.50 -3.24
N ASN A 216 -10.39 -14.04 -2.40
CA ASN A 216 -10.66 -15.13 -1.46
C ASN A 216 -10.62 -14.72 0.02
N GLY A 217 -10.34 -13.46 0.33
CA GLY A 217 -10.30 -12.93 1.69
C GLY A 217 -11.40 -11.91 1.95
N THR A 218 -11.19 -11.06 2.95
CA THR A 218 -12.10 -9.96 3.28
C THR A 218 -11.33 -8.68 3.44
N MET A 219 -11.68 -7.67 2.64
CA MET A 219 -11.07 -6.34 2.74
C MET A 219 -12.15 -5.32 2.98
N ARG A 220 -11.98 -4.46 3.99
CA ARG A 220 -12.97 -3.43 4.28
C ARG A 220 -12.39 -2.19 4.94
N ASN A 221 -13.15 -1.10 4.89
CA ASN A 221 -12.82 0.16 5.56
C ASN A 221 -11.44 0.69 5.14
N ILE A 222 -11.25 0.84 3.82
CA ILE A 222 -9.99 1.29 3.23
C ILE A 222 -10.14 2.72 2.76
N THR A 223 -9.30 3.62 3.23
CA THR A 223 -9.25 5.03 2.81
C THR A 223 -7.86 5.37 2.29
N VAL A 224 -7.80 5.87 1.06
CA VAL A 224 -6.62 6.49 0.45
C VAL A 224 -6.95 7.95 0.19
N ARG A 225 -6.22 8.88 0.79
CA ARG A 225 -6.54 10.31 0.65
C ARG A 225 -5.32 11.20 0.52
N GLU A 226 -5.46 12.28 -0.24
CA GLU A 226 -4.45 13.36 -0.28
C GLU A 226 -3.05 12.83 -0.63
N CYS A 227 -3.01 11.79 -1.47
CA CYS A 227 -1.79 11.13 -1.91
C CYS A 227 -1.40 11.57 -3.33
N VAL A 228 -0.12 11.37 -3.67
CA VAL A 228 0.44 11.66 -4.98
C VAL A 228 0.96 10.37 -5.62
N PHE A 229 0.50 10.09 -6.83
CA PHE A 229 0.78 8.90 -7.62
C PHE A 229 1.36 9.35 -8.95
N THR A 230 2.60 8.96 -9.27
CA THR A 230 3.31 9.46 -10.46
C THR A 230 4.11 8.40 -11.19
N ASP A 231 4.00 8.40 -12.51
CA ASP A 231 4.94 7.74 -13.42
C ASP A 231 5.06 6.23 -13.22
N ASN A 232 3.94 5.55 -12.95
CA ASN A 232 3.94 4.09 -12.83
C ASN A 232 4.44 3.44 -14.14
N ARG A 233 5.38 2.52 -14.01
CA ARG A 233 6.13 1.88 -15.10
C ARG A 233 5.65 0.47 -15.43
N ALA A 234 4.52 0.04 -14.88
CA ALA A 234 3.92 -1.23 -15.24
C ALA A 234 3.65 -1.32 -16.75
N LYS A 235 3.79 -2.54 -17.29
CA LYS A 235 3.60 -2.83 -18.72
C LYS A 235 2.49 -3.84 -18.99
N SER A 236 1.84 -4.33 -17.93
CA SER A 236 0.81 -5.36 -17.99
C SER A 236 -0.54 -4.78 -17.63
N ALA A 237 -1.60 -5.23 -18.30
CA ALA A 237 -2.97 -4.82 -18.01
C ALA A 237 -3.46 -5.32 -16.63
N SER A 238 -2.82 -6.33 -16.06
CA SER A 238 -3.19 -6.95 -14.77
C SER A 238 -2.56 -6.26 -13.56
N GLY A 239 -2.09 -5.02 -13.71
CA GLY A 239 -1.45 -4.25 -12.66
C GLY A 239 -1.08 -2.86 -13.17
N GLY A 240 -0.39 -2.08 -12.35
CA GLY A 240 -0.06 -0.70 -12.72
C GLY A 240 -1.13 0.30 -12.35
N PHE A 241 -1.96 -0.04 -11.35
CA PHE A 241 -3.00 0.84 -10.83
C PHE A 241 -2.40 1.76 -9.76
N ALA A 242 -2.89 3.00 -9.67
CA ALA A 242 -2.58 3.81 -8.50
C ALA A 242 -3.26 3.22 -7.26
N VAL A 243 -4.56 2.92 -7.39
CA VAL A 243 -5.32 2.16 -6.39
C VAL A 243 -6.22 1.14 -7.07
N GLY A 244 -6.05 -0.13 -6.70
CA GLY A 244 -6.92 -1.25 -7.08
C GLY A 244 -7.70 -1.78 -5.89
N PHE A 245 -9.01 -1.93 -6.05
CA PHE A 245 -9.92 -2.59 -5.12
C PHE A 245 -10.49 -3.86 -5.75
N ALA A 246 -10.06 -5.03 -5.29
CA ALA A 246 -10.65 -6.30 -5.69
C ALA A 246 -11.24 -7.01 -4.45
N ASN A 247 -12.57 -7.19 -4.45
CA ASN A 247 -13.34 -7.73 -3.33
C ASN A 247 -13.23 -6.89 -2.04
N VAL A 248 -13.37 -5.56 -2.17
CA VAL A 248 -13.33 -4.59 -1.06
C VAL A 248 -14.74 -4.09 -0.73
N THR A 249 -15.09 -3.99 0.55
CA THR A 249 -16.30 -3.29 1.01
C THR A 249 -15.96 -2.00 1.75
N SER A 250 -16.65 -0.90 1.48
CA SER A 250 -16.39 0.39 2.13
C SER A 250 -14.98 0.91 1.83
N GLY A 251 -14.69 1.13 0.54
CA GLY A 251 -13.43 1.67 0.05
C GLY A 251 -13.57 3.12 -0.39
N ARG A 252 -12.57 3.96 -0.16
CA ARG A 252 -12.57 5.37 -0.57
C ARG A 252 -11.22 5.81 -1.09
N VAL A 253 -11.21 6.46 -2.24
CA VAL A 253 -10.04 7.17 -2.78
C VAL A 253 -10.43 8.63 -2.99
N GLU A 254 -9.82 9.55 -2.24
CA GLU A 254 -10.21 10.95 -2.28
C GLU A 254 -9.07 11.97 -2.32
N ARG A 255 -9.30 13.08 -3.06
CA ARG A 255 -8.36 14.22 -3.13
C ARG A 255 -6.93 13.81 -3.50
N CYS A 256 -6.77 12.72 -4.26
CA CYS A 256 -5.46 12.26 -4.73
C CYS A 256 -5.10 12.93 -6.07
N ARG A 257 -3.80 13.06 -6.32
CA ARG A 257 -3.26 13.46 -7.63
C ARG A 257 -2.59 12.26 -8.29
N ILE A 258 -3.08 11.86 -9.45
CA ILE A 258 -2.60 10.70 -10.20
C ILE A 258 -2.14 11.17 -11.57
N THR A 259 -0.90 10.85 -11.95
CA THR A 259 -0.31 11.33 -13.21
C THR A 259 0.54 10.26 -13.89
N ASN A 260 0.33 10.09 -15.20
CA ASN A 260 1.12 9.21 -16.06
C ASN A 260 1.12 7.74 -15.62
N TYR A 261 -0.03 7.07 -15.81
CA TYR A 261 -0.22 5.66 -15.47
C TYR A 261 -0.40 4.82 -16.73
N GLY A 262 0.31 3.70 -16.83
CA GLY A 262 0.22 2.78 -17.97
C GLY A 262 -1.14 2.09 -18.06
N SER A 263 -1.65 1.68 -16.91
CA SER A 263 -2.96 1.05 -16.74
C SER A 263 -3.94 2.06 -16.12
N GLU A 264 -5.09 1.56 -15.64
CA GLU A 264 -6.11 2.30 -14.92
C GLU A 264 -5.49 3.15 -13.80
N ALA A 265 -5.94 4.39 -13.64
CA ALA A 265 -5.59 5.15 -12.45
C ALA A 265 -6.29 4.56 -11.22
N LEU A 266 -7.58 4.27 -11.35
CA LEU A 266 -8.42 3.69 -10.28
C LEU A 266 -9.16 2.47 -10.84
N HIS A 267 -9.04 1.34 -10.14
CA HIS A 267 -9.59 0.05 -10.58
C HIS A 267 -10.47 -0.55 -9.48
N VAL A 268 -11.67 -1.00 -9.83
CA VAL A 268 -12.64 -1.61 -8.90
C VAL A 268 -13.19 -2.87 -9.53
N GLU A 269 -12.98 -4.02 -8.88
CA GLU A 269 -13.37 -5.33 -9.40
C GLU A 269 -13.80 -6.31 -8.30
N ASP A 270 -14.10 -7.53 -8.73
CA ASP A 270 -14.37 -8.71 -7.92
C ASP A 270 -15.40 -8.51 -6.82
N ARG A 271 -16.58 -7.98 -7.20
CA ARG A 271 -17.72 -7.75 -6.31
C ARG A 271 -17.44 -6.74 -5.21
N SER A 272 -16.51 -5.80 -5.45
CA SER A 272 -16.30 -4.68 -4.54
C SER A 272 -17.59 -3.88 -4.37
N ALA A 273 -17.84 -3.38 -3.17
CA ALA A 273 -19.09 -2.71 -2.84
C ALA A 273 -18.87 -1.48 -1.94
N ASP A 274 -19.76 -0.50 -2.05
CA ASP A 274 -19.72 0.73 -1.24
C ASP A 274 -18.40 1.48 -1.45
N ILE A 275 -18.07 1.72 -2.72
CA ILE A 275 -16.81 2.36 -3.13
C ILE A 275 -17.04 3.83 -3.50
N GLU A 276 -16.21 4.72 -2.98
CA GLU A 276 -16.25 6.15 -3.28
C GLU A 276 -14.94 6.65 -3.90
N LEU A 277 -15.00 7.16 -5.13
CA LEU A 277 -13.89 7.78 -5.85
C LEU A 277 -14.18 9.28 -5.99
N VAL A 278 -13.60 10.10 -5.11
CA VAL A 278 -14.09 11.48 -4.86
C VAL A 278 -13.00 12.55 -4.98
N GLY A 279 -13.21 13.57 -5.82
CA GLY A 279 -12.35 14.75 -5.78
C GLY A 279 -10.91 14.50 -6.26
N ASN A 280 -10.68 13.45 -7.03
CA ASN A 280 -9.34 13.10 -7.51
C ASN A 280 -8.99 13.90 -8.77
N THR A 281 -7.71 14.23 -8.94
CA THR A 281 -7.16 14.83 -10.16
C THR A 281 -6.33 13.77 -10.90
N ILE A 282 -6.79 13.38 -12.09
CA ILE A 282 -6.14 12.34 -12.90
C ILE A 282 -5.72 12.93 -14.23
N VAL A 283 -4.42 12.87 -14.54
CA VAL A 283 -3.85 13.36 -15.79
C VAL A 283 -3.08 12.24 -16.47
N ALA A 284 -3.48 11.88 -17.69
CA ALA A 284 -2.86 10.78 -18.44
C ALA A 284 -2.83 9.45 -17.66
N GLY A 285 -4.00 8.93 -17.26
CA GLY A 285 -4.13 7.52 -16.85
C GLY A 285 -4.43 6.62 -18.05
N SER A 286 -4.13 5.32 -17.98
CA SER A 286 -4.36 4.35 -19.06
C SER A 286 -3.61 4.65 -20.36
N THR A 287 -2.34 5.05 -20.23
CA THR A 287 -1.46 5.45 -21.34
C THR A 287 -0.92 4.28 -22.19
N ILE A 288 -1.07 3.05 -21.71
CA ILE A 288 -0.65 1.82 -22.41
C ILE A 288 -1.88 0.94 -22.71
N HIS A 289 -2.74 0.71 -21.72
CA HIS A 289 -3.89 -0.18 -21.86
C HIS A 289 -5.17 0.58 -22.22
N ARG A 290 -5.94 0.06 -23.20
CA ARG A 290 -7.10 0.74 -23.81
C ARG A 290 -8.40 0.63 -22.98
N ASN A 291 -8.26 0.51 -21.67
CA ASN A 291 -9.37 0.35 -20.74
C ASN A 291 -9.90 1.72 -20.30
N GLY A 292 -10.53 1.79 -19.13
CA GLY A 292 -10.93 3.05 -18.49
C GLY A 292 -9.75 3.75 -17.82
N VAL A 293 -9.77 5.08 -17.73
CA VAL A 293 -8.92 5.80 -16.75
C VAL A 293 -9.38 5.45 -15.33
N ILE A 294 -10.70 5.38 -15.13
CA ILE A 294 -11.35 4.70 -14.02
C ILE A 294 -12.09 3.49 -14.59
N LEU A 295 -11.87 2.30 -14.01
CA LEU A 295 -12.49 1.05 -14.45
C LEU A 295 -13.28 0.38 -13.31
N ILE A 296 -14.56 0.10 -13.57
CA ILE A 296 -15.46 -0.63 -12.66
C ILE A 296 -15.93 -1.90 -13.36
N ILE A 297 -15.63 -3.08 -12.79
CA ILE A 297 -15.94 -4.38 -13.40
C ILE A 297 -16.40 -5.46 -12.41
N ASN A 298 -16.70 -6.65 -12.94
CA ASN A 298 -16.90 -7.91 -12.21
C ASN A 298 -17.92 -7.81 -11.06
N ASP A 299 -19.19 -7.46 -11.35
CA ASP A 299 -20.28 -7.40 -10.35
C ASP A 299 -20.01 -6.43 -9.18
N SER A 300 -19.21 -5.39 -9.39
CA SER A 300 -19.01 -4.33 -8.38
C SER A 300 -20.29 -3.51 -8.20
N ARG A 301 -20.59 -3.07 -6.97
CA ARG A 301 -21.91 -2.49 -6.63
C ARG A 301 -21.80 -1.22 -5.81
N ARG A 302 -22.76 -0.30 -5.96
CA ARG A 302 -22.85 0.94 -5.17
C ARG A 302 -21.52 1.70 -5.21
N VAL A 303 -21.04 1.94 -6.42
CA VAL A 303 -19.81 2.70 -6.66
C VAL A 303 -20.17 4.13 -7.02
N THR A 304 -19.61 5.10 -6.30
CA THR A 304 -19.82 6.53 -6.58
C THR A 304 -18.54 7.15 -7.10
N ILE A 305 -18.59 7.73 -8.29
CA ILE A 305 -17.51 8.47 -8.94
C ILE A 305 -17.95 9.93 -9.02
N ARG A 306 -17.40 10.80 -8.16
CA ARG A 306 -17.85 12.19 -8.11
C ARG A 306 -16.77 13.24 -7.89
N ASP A 307 -17.04 14.44 -8.37
CA ASP A 307 -16.19 15.62 -8.19
C ASP A 307 -14.75 15.43 -8.72
N ASN A 308 -14.50 14.44 -9.59
CA ASN A 308 -13.17 14.17 -10.12
C ASN A 308 -12.86 15.09 -11.31
N TYR A 309 -11.58 15.44 -11.46
CA TYR A 309 -11.04 16.08 -12.65
C TYR A 309 -10.20 15.05 -13.42
N ILE A 310 -10.62 14.71 -14.63
CA ILE A 310 -9.92 13.75 -15.51
C ILE A 310 -9.51 14.44 -16.80
N ASP A 311 -8.20 14.48 -17.07
CA ASP A 311 -7.63 15.12 -18.26
C ASP A 311 -6.84 14.13 -19.11
N SER A 312 -7.38 13.84 -20.28
CA SER A 312 -6.80 12.89 -21.23
C SER A 312 -6.14 13.54 -22.44
N ARG A 313 -5.97 14.86 -22.47
CA ARG A 313 -5.33 15.56 -23.59
C ARG A 313 -3.90 15.10 -23.84
N LEU A 314 -3.20 14.70 -22.78
CA LEU A 314 -1.83 14.17 -22.83
C LEU A 314 -1.78 12.64 -22.93
N ASN A 315 -2.91 11.96 -23.05
CA ASN A 315 -2.92 10.51 -23.15
C ASN A 315 -2.66 10.08 -24.61
N PRO A 316 -1.54 9.38 -24.89
CA PRO A 316 -1.22 8.92 -26.25
C PRO A 316 -2.06 7.72 -26.71
N ASN A 317 -2.80 7.09 -25.80
CA ASN A 317 -3.63 5.92 -26.06
C ASN A 317 -5.09 6.33 -26.29
N SER A 318 -5.98 5.35 -26.53
CA SER A 318 -7.41 5.59 -26.73
C SER A 318 -8.26 5.04 -25.57
N PRO A 319 -8.22 5.63 -24.36
CA PRO A 319 -8.98 5.12 -23.23
C PRO A 319 -10.46 5.53 -23.31
N HIS A 320 -11.27 4.87 -22.51
CA HIS A 320 -12.50 5.47 -21.97
C HIS A 320 -12.11 6.31 -20.75
N LEU A 321 -12.76 7.45 -20.48
CA LEU A 321 -12.44 8.16 -19.23
C LEU A 321 -12.97 7.39 -18.02
N ILE A 322 -14.22 6.96 -18.08
CA ILE A 322 -14.84 6.06 -17.12
C ILE A 322 -15.41 4.86 -17.87
N LEU A 323 -15.00 3.65 -17.52
CA LEU A 323 -15.48 2.41 -18.11
C LEU A 323 -16.19 1.56 -17.05
N VAL A 324 -17.46 1.26 -17.29
CA VAL A 324 -18.26 0.34 -16.49
C VAL A 324 -18.68 -0.84 -17.36
N THR A 325 -18.24 -2.05 -17.03
CA THR A 325 -18.47 -3.24 -17.88
C THR A 325 -18.35 -4.53 -17.08
N ALA A 326 -18.88 -5.65 -17.56
CA ALA A 326 -18.76 -6.95 -16.88
C ALA A 326 -17.29 -7.41 -16.70
N GLY A 327 -16.36 -6.97 -17.54
CA GLY A 327 -14.97 -7.46 -17.55
C GLY A 327 -14.81 -8.84 -18.23
N GLY A 328 -15.90 -9.42 -18.73
CA GLY A 328 -15.95 -10.68 -19.47
C GLY A 328 -17.29 -11.39 -19.27
N ASP A 329 -17.52 -12.49 -19.99
CA ASP A 329 -18.85 -13.16 -20.04
C ASP A 329 -19.24 -13.91 -18.75
N LYS A 330 -18.33 -13.99 -17.77
CA LYS A 330 -18.52 -14.79 -16.56
C LYS A 330 -19.16 -14.03 -15.40
N PHE A 331 -19.12 -12.71 -15.43
CA PHE A 331 -19.63 -11.87 -14.36
C PHE A 331 -20.77 -11.00 -14.89
N PRO A 332 -21.78 -10.70 -14.06
CA PRO A 332 -22.75 -9.69 -14.42
C PRO A 332 -22.06 -8.32 -14.51
N ASN A 333 -22.69 -7.40 -15.24
CA ASN A 333 -22.31 -6.00 -15.22
C ASN A 333 -22.36 -5.46 -13.78
N PRO A 334 -21.48 -4.50 -13.42
CA PRO A 334 -21.61 -3.73 -12.20
C PRO A 334 -23.03 -3.14 -12.03
N SER A 335 -23.45 -2.83 -10.82
CA SER A 335 -24.77 -2.24 -10.53
C SER A 335 -24.67 -1.03 -9.60
N ASP A 336 -25.65 -0.14 -9.64
CA ASP A 336 -25.71 1.07 -8.80
C ASP A 336 -24.44 1.93 -8.90
N VAL A 337 -23.84 2.01 -10.09
CA VAL A 337 -22.69 2.89 -10.36
C VAL A 337 -23.21 4.29 -10.69
N SER A 338 -22.81 5.27 -9.87
CA SER A 338 -23.21 6.67 -10.02
C SER A 338 -22.02 7.54 -10.45
N VAL A 339 -22.19 8.33 -11.50
CA VAL A 339 -21.17 9.24 -12.04
C VAL A 339 -21.69 10.68 -11.97
N ILE A 340 -21.15 11.48 -11.05
CA ILE A 340 -21.77 12.75 -10.60
C ILE A 340 -20.77 13.90 -10.59
N ASP A 341 -21.11 15.05 -11.17
CA ASP A 341 -20.37 16.32 -11.01
C ASP A 341 -18.86 16.25 -11.34
N ASN A 342 -18.44 15.38 -12.26
CA ASN A 342 -17.05 15.29 -12.70
C ASN A 342 -16.73 16.31 -13.79
N VAL A 343 -15.47 16.74 -13.89
CA VAL A 343 -14.92 17.48 -15.03
C VAL A 343 -14.08 16.54 -15.87
N LEU A 344 -14.52 16.28 -17.09
CA LEU A 344 -13.96 15.26 -17.97
C LEU A 344 -13.47 15.91 -19.25
N ILE A 345 -12.16 15.93 -19.46
CA ILE A 345 -11.53 16.51 -20.65
C ILE A 345 -11.07 15.39 -21.57
N ASN A 346 -11.76 15.27 -22.71
CA ASN A 346 -11.41 14.33 -23.75
C ASN A 346 -10.08 14.76 -24.39
N GLY A 347 -9.23 13.78 -24.67
CA GLY A 347 -8.07 13.95 -25.55
C GLY A 347 -8.43 13.64 -27.01
N PRO A 348 -7.52 13.92 -27.96
CA PRO A 348 -7.74 13.64 -29.39
C PRO A 348 -8.07 12.18 -29.71
N THR A 349 -7.68 11.26 -28.83
CA THR A 349 -7.81 9.81 -28.98
C THR A 349 -8.82 9.19 -28.01
N THR A 350 -9.47 9.98 -27.15
CA THR A 350 -10.47 9.46 -26.20
C THR A 350 -11.60 8.78 -26.96
N ARG A 351 -11.93 7.54 -26.60
CA ARG A 351 -12.99 6.75 -27.27
C ARG A 351 -14.38 7.28 -26.95
N THR A 352 -14.63 7.42 -25.65
CA THR A 352 -15.82 8.05 -25.07
C THR A 352 -15.47 8.42 -23.64
N TRP A 353 -16.14 9.43 -23.10
CA TRP A 353 -16.00 9.76 -21.69
C TRP A 353 -16.64 8.69 -20.79
N TYR A 354 -17.65 7.96 -21.26
CA TYR A 354 -18.38 6.97 -20.47
C TYR A 354 -19.01 5.84 -21.27
N LEU A 355 -19.05 4.64 -20.67
CA LEU A 355 -19.75 3.45 -21.16
C LEU A 355 -20.38 2.69 -19.98
N GLN A 356 -21.70 2.43 -20.02
CA GLN A 356 -22.47 1.87 -18.90
C GLN A 356 -23.80 1.20 -19.33
N ASP A 357 -23.80 0.21 -20.21
CA ASP A 357 -25.08 -0.44 -20.52
C ASP A 357 -25.59 -1.25 -19.31
N GLY A 358 -26.57 -0.68 -18.60
CA GLY A 358 -27.34 -1.32 -17.53
C GLY A 358 -26.74 -1.30 -16.12
N SER A 359 -25.73 -0.47 -15.84
CA SER A 359 -24.98 -0.52 -14.56
C SER A 359 -25.35 0.52 -13.49
N GLY A 360 -26.44 1.27 -13.64
CA GLY A 360 -26.85 2.31 -12.67
C GLY A 360 -27.70 3.41 -13.30
N PRO A 361 -27.95 4.52 -12.56
CA PRO A 361 -28.64 5.69 -13.10
C PRO A 361 -27.80 6.40 -14.17
N GLU A 362 -28.46 7.23 -14.97
CA GLU A 362 -27.79 8.14 -15.92
C GLU A 362 -26.83 9.09 -15.18
N PRO A 363 -25.63 9.33 -15.74
CA PRO A 363 -24.70 10.31 -15.18
C PRO A 363 -25.31 11.71 -15.10
N VAL A 364 -25.05 12.44 -14.01
CA VAL A 364 -25.66 13.76 -13.74
C VAL A 364 -24.60 14.80 -13.40
N GLY A 365 -24.79 16.04 -13.86
CA GLY A 365 -23.95 17.19 -13.49
C GLY A 365 -22.51 17.18 -14.04
N ASN A 366 -22.10 16.12 -14.76
CA ASN A 366 -20.78 16.04 -15.35
C ASN A 366 -20.56 17.09 -16.46
N ARG A 367 -19.42 17.76 -16.43
CA ARG A 367 -18.98 18.68 -17.46
C ARG A 367 -17.99 17.98 -18.39
N ILE A 368 -18.43 17.74 -19.62
CA ILE A 368 -17.60 17.16 -20.68
C ILE A 368 -16.98 18.30 -21.50
N ILE A 369 -15.67 18.26 -21.68
CA ILE A 369 -14.92 19.22 -22.49
C ILE A 369 -14.19 18.43 -23.57
N ASP A 370 -14.61 18.62 -24.82
CA ASP A 370 -13.90 18.06 -25.96
C ASP A 370 -12.61 18.84 -26.21
N ALA A 371 -11.52 18.13 -26.53
CA ALA A 371 -10.36 18.79 -27.09
C ALA A 371 -10.79 19.52 -28.38
N PRO A 372 -10.29 20.74 -28.63
CA PRO A 372 -10.52 21.37 -29.93
C PRO A 372 -10.07 20.39 -31.01
N GLU A 373 -10.88 20.22 -32.05
CA GLU A 373 -10.49 19.44 -33.22
C GLU A 373 -9.11 19.91 -33.64
N SER A 374 -8.16 18.95 -33.75
CA SER A 374 -6.84 19.31 -34.25
C SER A 374 -7.03 19.85 -35.68
N PRO A 375 -6.50 21.04 -36.00
CA PRO A 375 -6.77 21.73 -37.26
C PRO A 375 -6.32 20.94 -38.49
#